data_AF-A0A3D9YZB4-F1
#
_entry.id   AF-A0A3D9YZB4-F1
#
_cell.length_a   1.000
_cell.length_b   1.000
_cell.length_c   1.000
_cell.angle_alpha   90.00
_cell.angle_beta   90.00
_cell.angle_gamma   90.00
#
_symmetry.space_group_name_H-M   'P 1'
#
loop_
_entity.id
_entity.type
_entity.pdbx_description
1 polymer ?
#
loop_
_entity_poly.entity_id
_entity_poly.type
_entity_poly.pdbx_seq_one_letter_code
_entity_poly.pdbx_strand_id
1 'polypeptide(L)'
;MIELFRTRGTALALAGLAFTAVAAPLTFSLSLGLSQPAKAAECSEDIGNLSKKRMDIIQALNKLAKTSAKGQLDPALSCPKFRALAEAEKALLDYLSKNKDWCTVPDEAIMTLGKSYSHSKEIAGKACAFAAQEKKNQESGGDSLLGGQKLPAGPL
;
A
#
# COMPACT_ATOMS: atom_id res chain seq x y z
N MET A 1 6.63 21.11 41.08
CA MET A 1 5.27 20.57 40.87
C MET A 1 5.38 19.56 39.74
N ILE A 2 5.43 18.26 40.06
CA ILE A 2 4.30 17.29 39.87
C ILE A 2 4.29 16.90 38.38
N GLU A 3 4.80 15.77 37.88
CA GLU A 3 4.66 14.33 38.22
C GLU A 3 5.90 13.56 37.67
N LEU A 4 6.66 12.79 38.46
CA LEU A 4 6.45 11.35 38.73
C LEU A 4 6.54 10.44 37.49
N PHE A 5 7.78 10.18 37.03
CA PHE A 5 8.15 8.99 36.27
C PHE A 5 7.85 7.74 37.11
N ARG A 6 6.67 7.15 36.87
CA ARG A 6 6.22 5.88 37.45
C ARG A 6 6.08 4.86 36.33
N THR A 7 6.97 3.88 36.31
CA THR A 7 6.78 2.49 35.82
C THR A 7 8.12 1.77 35.98
N ARG A 8 8.51 1.43 37.22
CA ARG A 8 8.34 0.08 37.81
C ARG A 8 8.61 -1.05 36.81
N GLY A 9 9.89 -1.40 36.70
CA GLY A 9 10.30 -2.75 36.32
C GLY A 9 9.72 -3.76 37.31
N THR A 10 9.20 -4.85 36.79
CA THR A 10 8.81 -6.03 37.56
C THR A 10 9.50 -7.23 36.90
N ALA A 11 10.64 -7.60 37.47
CA ALA A 11 11.09 -8.98 37.44
C ALA A 11 10.13 -9.75 38.35
N LEU A 12 9.45 -10.76 37.82
CA LEU A 12 8.79 -11.78 38.63
C LEU A 12 9.38 -13.14 38.30
N ALA A 13 9.87 -13.75 39.36
CA ALA A 13 10.54 -15.03 39.39
C ALA A 13 9.54 -16.21 39.24
N LEU A 14 10.15 -17.31 38.83
CA LEU A 14 9.73 -18.71 38.87
C LEU A 14 8.76 -19.05 40.02
N ALA A 15 7.63 -19.68 39.67
CA ALA A 15 6.93 -20.61 40.55
C ALA A 15 6.25 -21.68 39.69
N GLY A 16 6.70 -22.92 39.85
CA GLY A 16 6.13 -24.09 39.18
C GLY A 16 4.72 -24.36 39.65
N LEU A 17 3.87 -24.81 38.73
CA LEU A 17 2.62 -25.48 39.02
C LEU A 17 2.49 -26.72 38.14
N ALA A 18 2.02 -27.77 38.79
CA ALA A 18 2.10 -29.16 38.41
C ALA A 18 1.34 -29.49 37.12
N PHE A 19 1.93 -30.43 36.37
CA PHE A 19 1.25 -31.23 35.35
C PHE A 19 0.14 -32.05 36.02
N THR A 20 -1.12 -31.71 35.77
CA THR A 20 -2.24 -32.65 35.91
C THR A 20 -2.71 -33.05 34.51
N ALA A 21 -2.39 -34.29 34.15
CA ALA A 21 -2.85 -34.93 32.93
C ALA A 21 -4.35 -35.22 33.05
N VAL A 22 -5.16 -34.54 32.25
CA VAL A 22 -6.56 -34.92 32.01
C VAL A 22 -6.65 -35.37 30.55
N ALA A 23 -6.64 -36.69 30.35
CA ALA A 23 -6.86 -37.33 29.07
C ALA A 23 -8.34 -37.18 28.67
N ALA A 24 -8.65 -36.18 27.85
CA ALA A 24 -9.92 -36.10 27.14
C ALA A 24 -9.75 -36.73 25.74
N PRO A 25 -10.57 -37.71 25.33
CA PRO A 25 -10.51 -38.24 23.97
C PRO A 25 -10.96 -37.15 22.99
N LEU A 26 -9.99 -36.58 22.27
CA LEU A 26 -10.22 -35.74 21.10
C LEU A 26 -10.89 -36.58 20.02
N THR A 27 -12.22 -36.58 20.00
CA THR A 27 -12.99 -36.95 18.83
C THR A 27 -12.82 -35.83 17.81
N PHE A 28 -11.77 -35.95 16.99
CA PHE A 28 -11.54 -35.08 15.85
C PHE A 28 -12.59 -35.43 14.77
N SER A 29 -13.76 -34.80 14.86
CA SER A 29 -14.77 -34.85 13.79
C SER A 29 -14.22 -34.14 12.56
N LEU A 30 -13.58 -34.92 11.70
CA LEU A 30 -13.15 -34.57 10.35
C LEU A 30 -14.37 -34.58 9.42
N SER A 31 -15.13 -33.49 9.36
CA SER A 31 -16.17 -33.22 8.35
C SER A 31 -16.43 -31.71 8.44
N LEU A 32 -16.31 -30.85 7.42
CA LEU A 32 -16.80 -30.91 6.05
C LEU A 32 -15.96 -30.00 5.15
N GLY A 33 -15.87 -30.36 3.87
CA GLY A 33 -15.15 -29.60 2.85
C GLY A 33 -15.58 -28.13 2.77
N LEU A 34 -14.62 -27.24 2.97
CA LEU A 34 -14.67 -25.85 2.56
C LEU A 34 -14.64 -25.78 1.03
N SER A 35 -15.76 -26.12 0.40
CA SER A 35 -16.03 -25.64 -0.96
C SER A 35 -16.39 -24.17 -0.81
N GLN A 36 -15.38 -23.29 -0.79
CA GLN A 36 -15.64 -21.89 -1.10
C GLN A 36 -16.41 -21.87 -2.42
N PRO A 37 -17.52 -21.11 -2.53
CA PRO A 37 -18.21 -21.01 -3.80
C PRO A 37 -17.17 -20.58 -4.83
N ALA A 38 -17.05 -21.30 -5.95
CA ALA A 38 -16.00 -21.07 -6.95
C ALA A 38 -15.86 -19.58 -7.35
N LYS A 39 -16.95 -18.82 -7.19
CA LYS A 39 -17.06 -17.38 -7.46
C LYS A 39 -16.27 -16.51 -6.49
N ALA A 40 -16.21 -16.88 -5.21
CA ALA A 40 -15.38 -16.18 -4.23
C ALA A 40 -13.88 -16.41 -4.49
N ALA A 41 -13.51 -17.59 -5.00
CA ALA A 41 -12.12 -17.89 -5.36
C ALA A 41 -11.66 -17.06 -6.56
N GLU A 42 -12.46 -17.01 -7.63
CA GLU A 42 -12.21 -16.18 -8.82
C GLU A 42 -12.03 -14.69 -8.45
N CYS A 43 -12.97 -14.12 -7.69
CA CYS A 43 -12.88 -12.74 -7.22
C CYS A 43 -11.62 -12.47 -6.37
N SER A 44 -11.30 -13.37 -5.43
CA SER A 44 -10.16 -13.20 -4.54
C SER A 44 -8.84 -13.22 -5.31
N GLU A 45 -8.72 -14.09 -6.32
CA GLU A 45 -7.52 -14.18 -7.15
C GLU A 45 -7.32 -12.92 -7.99
N ASP A 46 -8.36 -12.48 -8.71
CA ASP A 46 -8.30 -11.29 -9.56
C ASP A 46 -8.03 -10.01 -8.76
N ILE A 47 -8.74 -9.81 -7.65
CA ILE A 47 -8.52 -8.67 -6.74
C ILE A 47 -7.11 -8.74 -6.15
N GLY A 48 -6.64 -9.94 -5.77
CA GLY A 48 -5.29 -10.15 -5.28
C GLY A 48 -4.22 -9.76 -6.29
N ASN A 49 -4.37 -10.20 -7.55
CA ASN A 49 -3.46 -9.89 -8.65
C ASN A 49 -3.41 -8.39 -8.99
N LEU A 50 -4.58 -7.74 -9.09
CA LEU A 50 -4.68 -6.30 -9.34
C LEU A 50 -4.12 -5.47 -8.18
N SER A 51 -4.41 -5.87 -6.94
CA SER A 51 -3.87 -5.23 -5.73
C SER A 51 -2.36 -5.40 -5.63
N LYS A 52 -1.84 -6.59 -5.97
CA LYS A 52 -0.41 -6.84 -6.02
C LYS A 52 0.29 -5.92 -7.02
N LYS A 53 -0.27 -5.77 -8.23
CA LYS A 53 0.29 -4.84 -9.24
C LYS A 53 0.38 -3.41 -8.72
N ARG A 54 -0.67 -2.92 -8.05
CA ARG A 54 -0.67 -1.60 -7.39
C ARG A 54 0.44 -1.52 -6.34
N MET A 55 0.54 -2.51 -5.46
CA MET A 55 1.53 -2.52 -4.38
C MET A 55 2.99 -2.62 -4.88
N ASP A 56 3.24 -3.39 -5.93
CA ASP A 56 4.57 -3.52 -6.53
C ASP A 56 5.06 -2.15 -7.06
N ILE A 57 4.16 -1.34 -7.62
CA ILE A 57 4.47 0.03 -8.07
C ILE A 57 4.72 0.97 -6.88
N ILE A 58 3.90 0.91 -5.83
CA ILE A 58 4.12 1.69 -4.60
C ILE A 58 5.47 1.35 -3.97
N GLN A 59 5.84 0.07 -3.94
CA GLN A 59 7.14 -0.36 -3.45
C GLN A 59 8.29 0.19 -4.31
N ALA A 60 8.12 0.25 -5.64
CA ALA A 60 9.11 0.87 -6.52
C ALA A 60 9.27 2.37 -6.23
N LEU A 61 8.16 3.11 -6.04
CA LEU A 61 8.19 4.52 -5.63
C LEU A 61 8.86 4.70 -4.26
N ASN A 62 8.53 3.86 -3.28
CA ASN A 62 9.18 3.89 -1.96
C ASN A 62 10.68 3.60 -2.03
N LYS A 63 11.11 2.68 -2.91
CA LYS A 63 12.54 2.43 -3.17
C LYS A 63 13.20 3.66 -3.77
N LEU A 64 12.57 4.33 -4.73
CA LEU A 64 13.07 5.59 -5.30
C LEU A 64 13.21 6.67 -4.22
N ALA A 65 12.21 6.84 -3.35
CA ALA A 65 12.27 7.83 -2.27
C ALA A 65 13.47 7.61 -1.34
N LYS A 66 13.79 6.35 -1.04
CA LYS A 66 14.94 5.97 -0.20
C LYS A 66 16.30 6.23 -0.85
N THR A 67 16.38 6.35 -2.18
CA THR A 67 17.63 6.73 -2.85
C THR A 67 18.01 8.20 -2.61
N SER A 68 17.06 9.01 -2.14
CA SER A 68 17.27 10.41 -1.80
C SER A 68 17.52 10.56 -0.30
N ALA A 69 18.59 11.27 0.08
CA ALA A 69 18.94 11.54 1.48
C ALA A 69 17.84 12.33 2.23
N LYS A 70 16.94 13.01 1.51
CA LYS A 70 15.81 13.76 2.07
C LYS A 70 14.47 13.05 1.87
N GLY A 71 14.47 11.80 1.40
CA GLY A 71 13.25 11.05 1.07
C GLY A 71 12.50 11.59 -0.15
N GLN A 72 13.06 12.57 -0.88
CA GLN A 72 12.35 13.24 -1.96
C GLN A 72 12.46 12.47 -3.27
N LEU A 73 11.38 12.46 -4.05
CA LEU A 73 11.31 11.77 -5.32
C LEU A 73 11.84 12.63 -6.47
N ASP A 74 12.69 12.02 -7.31
CA ASP A 74 13.13 12.61 -8.58
C ASP A 74 11.94 12.66 -9.56
N PRO A 75 11.53 13.84 -10.06
CA PRO A 75 10.37 13.95 -10.93
C PRO A 75 10.49 13.15 -12.24
N ALA A 76 11.68 13.09 -12.84
CA ALA A 76 11.90 12.38 -14.10
C ALA A 76 11.79 10.86 -13.93
N LEU A 77 12.31 10.32 -12.83
CA LEU A 77 12.17 8.89 -12.52
C LEU A 77 10.79 8.53 -11.98
N SER A 78 10.12 9.46 -11.29
CA SER A 78 8.88 9.18 -10.56
C SER A 78 7.62 9.42 -11.39
N CYS A 79 7.63 10.36 -12.34
CA CYS A 79 6.52 10.61 -13.27
C CYS A 79 5.98 9.32 -13.92
N PRO A 80 6.79 8.49 -14.60
CA PRO A 80 6.27 7.26 -15.22
C PRO A 80 5.72 6.26 -14.20
N LYS A 81 6.26 6.22 -12.97
CA LYS A 81 5.79 5.32 -11.92
C LYS A 81 4.46 5.77 -11.31
N PHE A 82 4.26 7.07 -11.10
CA PHE A 82 2.98 7.60 -10.63
C PHE A 82 1.87 7.44 -11.69
N ARG A 83 2.19 7.58 -12.98
CA ARG A 83 1.22 7.25 -14.05
C ARG A 83 0.81 5.79 -14.02
N ALA A 84 1.80 4.89 -13.92
CA ALA A 84 1.53 3.46 -13.80
C ALA A 84 0.70 3.13 -12.55
N LEU A 85 0.92 3.83 -11.43
CA LEU A 85 0.12 3.67 -10.22
C LEU A 85 -1.34 4.05 -10.46
N ALA A 86 -1.58 5.23 -11.03
CA ALA A 86 -2.93 5.68 -11.36
C ALA A 86 -3.64 4.72 -12.33
N GLU A 87 -2.92 4.16 -13.31
CA GLU A 87 -3.46 3.15 -14.22
C GLU A 87 -3.80 1.83 -13.52
N ALA A 88 -2.93 1.35 -12.62
CA ALA A 88 -3.20 0.14 -11.84
C ALA A 88 -4.38 0.31 -10.89
N GLU A 89 -4.49 1.47 -10.23
CA GLU A 89 -5.62 1.80 -9.36
C GLU A 89 -6.93 1.93 -10.15
N LYS A 90 -6.88 2.54 -11.35
CA LYS A 90 -8.03 2.56 -12.24
C LYS A 90 -8.47 1.15 -12.64
N ALA A 91 -7.53 0.27 -12.99
CA ALA A 91 -7.87 -1.10 -13.37
C ALA A 91 -8.53 -1.87 -12.22
N LEU A 92 -8.01 -1.72 -10.99
CA LEU A 92 -8.62 -2.31 -9.81
C LEU A 92 -10.00 -1.70 -9.53
N LEU A 93 -10.15 -0.38 -9.62
CA LEU A 93 -11.42 0.31 -9.42
C LEU A 93 -12.48 -0.12 -10.43
N ASP A 94 -12.12 -0.20 -11.70
CA ASP A 94 -13.00 -0.64 -12.77
C ASP A 94 -13.44 -2.11 -12.54
N TYR A 95 -12.51 -2.98 -12.11
CA TYR A 95 -12.83 -4.36 -11.77
C TYR A 95 -13.80 -4.46 -10.59
N LEU A 96 -13.49 -3.78 -9.47
CA LEU A 96 -14.34 -3.79 -8.28
C LEU A 96 -15.74 -3.22 -8.55
N SER A 97 -15.83 -2.17 -9.37
CA SER A 97 -17.11 -1.54 -9.72
C SER A 97 -17.95 -2.45 -10.61
N LYS A 98 -17.35 -3.07 -11.64
CA LYS A 98 -18.06 -3.97 -12.57
C LYS A 98 -18.51 -5.26 -11.91
N ASN A 99 -17.73 -5.76 -10.95
CA ASN A 99 -17.99 -7.03 -10.28
C ASN A 99 -18.55 -6.84 -8.87
N LYS A 100 -19.06 -5.65 -8.54
CA LYS A 100 -19.49 -5.29 -7.18
C LYS A 100 -20.46 -6.30 -6.59
N ASP A 101 -21.57 -6.56 -7.28
CA ASP A 101 -22.62 -7.45 -6.78
C ASP A 101 -22.18 -8.92 -6.81
N TRP A 102 -21.37 -9.28 -7.82
CA TRP A 102 -20.84 -10.63 -8.00
C TRP A 102 -19.84 -11.04 -6.92
N CYS A 103 -18.94 -10.13 -6.57
CA CYS A 103 -17.90 -10.33 -5.57
C CYS A 103 -18.29 -9.79 -4.18
N THR A 104 -19.54 -9.31 -4.01
CA THR A 104 -20.02 -8.67 -2.77
C THR A 104 -19.09 -7.57 -2.27
N VAL A 105 -18.60 -6.72 -3.17
CA VAL A 105 -17.65 -5.65 -2.83
C VAL A 105 -18.39 -4.52 -2.11
N PRO A 106 -17.95 -4.10 -0.90
CA PRO A 106 -18.56 -2.99 -0.20
C PRO A 106 -18.31 -1.66 -0.95
N ASP A 107 -19.31 -0.76 -0.96
CA ASP A 107 -19.19 0.56 -1.62
C ASP A 107 -18.03 1.38 -1.07
N GLU A 108 -17.75 1.26 0.23
CA GLU A 108 -16.65 1.97 0.87
C GLU A 108 -15.28 1.60 0.26
N ALA A 109 -15.10 0.36 -0.20
CA ALA A 109 -13.87 -0.06 -0.87
C ALA A 109 -13.72 0.62 -2.23
N ILE A 110 -14.80 0.71 -3.01
CA ILE A 110 -14.84 1.41 -4.30
C ILE A 110 -14.59 2.90 -4.10
N MET A 111 -15.25 3.52 -3.10
CA MET A 111 -15.07 4.93 -2.77
C MET A 111 -13.64 5.26 -2.32
N THR A 112 -13.08 4.46 -1.41
CA THR A 112 -11.71 4.67 -0.90
C THR A 112 -10.69 4.50 -2.03
N LEU A 113 -10.84 3.48 -2.87
CA LEU A 113 -9.95 3.30 -4.02
C LEU A 113 -10.13 4.41 -5.06
N GLY A 114 -11.34 4.92 -5.26
CA GLY A 114 -11.62 6.07 -6.13
C GLY A 114 -10.92 7.35 -5.66
N LYS A 115 -10.86 7.59 -4.34
CA LYS A 115 -10.08 8.69 -3.74
C LYS A 115 -8.58 8.48 -3.98
N SER A 116 -8.07 7.27 -3.75
CA SER A 116 -6.67 6.91 -4.00
C SER A 116 -6.27 7.15 -5.46
N TYR A 117 -7.07 6.65 -6.41
CA TYR A 117 -6.88 6.86 -7.84
C TYR A 117 -6.83 8.35 -8.21
N SER A 118 -7.77 9.15 -7.68
CA SER A 118 -7.82 10.58 -7.93
C SER A 118 -6.55 11.29 -7.45
N HIS A 119 -6.09 10.94 -6.24
CA HIS A 119 -4.86 11.46 -5.65
C HIS A 119 -3.62 11.05 -6.45
N SER A 120 -3.47 9.77 -6.80
CA SER A 120 -2.36 9.28 -7.63
C SER A 120 -2.32 9.97 -8.99
N LYS A 121 -3.48 10.20 -9.62
CA LYS A 121 -3.57 10.93 -10.89
C LYS A 121 -3.09 12.38 -10.75
N GLU A 122 -3.45 13.06 -9.66
CA GLU A 122 -3.00 14.43 -9.39
C GLU A 122 -1.48 14.49 -9.19
N ILE A 123 -0.93 13.58 -8.37
CA ILE A 123 0.52 13.52 -8.14
C ILE A 123 1.25 13.18 -9.45
N ALA A 124 0.73 12.24 -10.25
CA ALA A 124 1.28 11.93 -11.56
C ALA A 124 1.34 13.18 -12.45
N GLY A 125 0.27 13.97 -12.48
CA GLY A 125 0.22 15.23 -13.22
C GLY A 125 1.32 16.20 -12.78
N LYS A 126 1.46 16.43 -11.48
CA LYS A 126 2.51 17.31 -10.90
C LYS A 126 3.91 16.79 -11.20
N ALA A 127 4.16 15.51 -10.94
CA ALA A 127 5.46 14.87 -11.16
C ALA A 127 5.90 14.99 -12.62
N CYS A 128 4.98 14.74 -13.55
CA CYS A 128 5.27 14.83 -14.97
C CYS A 128 5.44 16.28 -15.46
N ALA A 129 4.69 17.24 -14.91
CA ALA A 129 4.88 18.65 -15.21
C ALA A 129 6.29 19.13 -14.81
N PHE A 130 6.74 18.78 -13.60
CA PHE A 130 8.11 19.09 -13.16
C PHE A 130 9.16 18.39 -14.02
N ALA A 131 8.98 17.10 -14.34
CA ALA A 131 9.90 16.38 -15.21
C ALA A 131 10.04 17.04 -16.60
N ALA A 132 8.92 17.50 -17.17
CA ALA A 132 8.92 18.20 -18.45
C ALA A 132 9.62 19.57 -18.37
N GLN A 133 9.48 20.28 -17.25
CA GLN A 133 10.16 21.54 -17.01
C GLN A 133 11.68 21.36 -16.88
N GLU A 134 12.13 20.37 -16.10
CA GLU A 134 13.55 20.03 -15.97
C GLU A 134 14.18 19.70 -17.32
N LYS A 135 13.51 18.90 -18.16
CA LYS A 135 14.01 18.56 -19.50
C LYS A 135 14.22 19.80 -20.37
N LYS A 136 13.26 20.74 -20.38
CA LYS A 136 13.37 21.99 -21.14
C LYS A 136 14.53 22.87 -20.66
N ASN A 137 14.75 22.94 -19.35
CA ASN A 137 15.85 23.71 -18.77
C ASN A 137 17.21 23.11 -19.12
N GLN A 138 17.35 21.78 -19.09
CA GLN A 138 18.56 21.07 -19.50
C GLN A 138 18.89 21.29 -20.99
N GLU A 139 17.88 21.29 -21.86
CA GLU A 139 18.05 21.52 -23.31
C GLU A 139 18.45 22.97 -23.63
N SER A 140 18.11 23.93 -22.77
CA SER A 140 18.39 25.36 -22.96
C SER A 140 19.79 25.78 -22.45
N GLY A 141 20.63 24.83 -22.05
CA GLY A 141 21.97 25.10 -21.49
C GLY A 141 21.96 25.81 -20.13
N GLY A 142 20.79 25.92 -19.50
CA GLY A 142 20.67 26.43 -18.14
C GLY A 142 21.11 25.36 -17.15
N ASP A 143 22.08 25.68 -16.31
CA ASP A 143 22.26 24.97 -15.04
C ASP A 143 20.89 24.96 -14.33
N SER A 144 20.41 23.81 -13.88
CA SER A 144 19.01 23.66 -13.45
C SER A 144 18.70 24.64 -12.30
N LEU A 145 18.12 25.79 -12.65
CA LEU A 145 17.75 26.87 -11.72
C LEU A 145 16.61 26.49 -10.78
N LEU A 146 16.05 25.28 -10.93
CA LEU A 146 15.14 24.66 -9.98
C LEU A 146 15.81 23.63 -9.08
N GLY A 147 17.16 23.64 -9.00
CA GLY A 147 18.04 22.83 -8.18
C GLY A 147 17.42 22.20 -6.93
N GLY A 148 16.64 21.14 -7.12
CA GLY A 148 16.06 20.36 -6.03
C GLY A 148 14.64 20.67 -5.58
N GLN A 149 13.74 21.26 -6.39
CA GLN A 149 12.29 21.19 -6.12
C GLN A 149 11.78 19.75 -6.38
N LYS A 150 12.27 18.82 -5.56
CA LYS A 150 11.91 17.40 -5.57
C LYS A 150 10.56 17.23 -4.89
N LEU A 151 9.74 16.33 -5.42
CA LEU A 151 8.36 16.12 -4.96
C LEU A 151 8.35 15.76 -3.46
N PRO A 152 7.43 16.32 -2.67
CA PRO A 152 7.26 15.90 -1.29
C PRO A 152 6.87 14.42 -1.25
N ALA A 153 7.59 13.63 -0.46
CA ALA A 153 7.19 12.26 -0.15
C ALA A 153 6.22 12.29 1.04
N GLY A 154 4.93 12.44 0.74
CA GLY A 154 3.88 12.06 1.70
C GLY A 154 3.69 10.55 1.72
N PRO A 155 2.91 10.00 2.67
CA PRO A 155 2.48 8.61 2.61
C PRO A 155 1.87 8.30 1.23
N LEU A 156 2.39 7.28 0.56
CA LEU A 156 1.87 6.74 -0.71
C LEU A 156 0.69 5.80 -0.46
#